data_AF-A0A5S3WMT9-F1
#
_entry.id   AF-A0A5S3WMT9-F1
#
_cell.length_a   1.000
_cell.length_b   1.000
_cell.length_c   1.000
_cell.angle_alpha   90.00
_cell.angle_beta   90.00
_cell.angle_gamma   90.00
#
_symmetry.space_group_name_H-M   'P 1'
#
loop_
_entity.id
_entity.type
_entity.pdbx_description
1 polymer ?
#
loop_
_entity_poly.entity_id
_entity_poly.type
_entity_poly.pdbx_seq_one_letter_code
_entity_poly.pdbx_strand_id
1 'polypeptide(L)'
;MRSEAIDRFVLNIERLISGEVFDLYKAMISSSFEYIAAEILSDQLNEGIWYDGVSGLKAEVLDNNQVRFTGEMYVFFEQEKNWKEPFESIVSIGGKIKKEVMVYVSIGGLEGNDELLTMEWHYRNT
;
A
#
# COMPACT_ATOMS: atom_id res chain seq x y z
N MET A 1 13.27 -9.90 -9.09
CA MET A 1 13.19 -8.82 -8.07
C MET A 1 11.76 -8.27 -7.92
N ARG A 2 11.13 -7.65 -8.93
CA ARG A 2 9.75 -7.13 -8.82
C ARG A 2 8.70 -8.21 -8.48
N SER A 3 8.79 -9.41 -9.06
CA SER A 3 7.83 -10.49 -8.73
C SER A 3 8.00 -11.01 -7.30
N GLU A 4 9.24 -11.16 -6.80
CA GLU A 4 9.49 -11.67 -5.44
C GLU A 4 8.95 -10.75 -4.34
N ALA A 5 9.06 -9.44 -4.50
CA ALA A 5 8.51 -8.47 -3.56
C ALA A 5 6.97 -8.56 -3.52
N ILE A 6 6.35 -8.62 -4.70
CA ILE A 6 4.90 -8.77 -4.84
C ILE A 6 4.44 -10.13 -4.29
N ASP A 7 5.14 -11.23 -4.57
CA ASP A 7 4.80 -12.55 -4.06
C ASP A 7 4.86 -12.61 -2.53
N ARG A 8 5.85 -11.95 -1.91
CA ARG A 8 5.94 -11.82 -0.44
C ARG A 8 4.80 -10.98 0.11
N PHE A 9 4.48 -9.87 -0.54
CA PHE A 9 3.34 -9.03 -0.16
C PHE A 9 2.05 -9.86 -0.17
N VAL A 10 1.76 -10.56 -1.28
CA VAL A 10 0.59 -11.43 -1.42
C VAL A 10 0.54 -12.51 -0.36
N LEU A 11 1.66 -13.19 -0.10
CA LEU A 11 1.73 -14.21 0.94
C LEU A 11 1.36 -13.63 2.32
N ASN A 12 1.84 -12.44 2.65
CA ASN A 12 1.50 -11.80 3.92
C ASN A 12 0.03 -11.38 4.00
N ILE A 13 -0.58 -10.97 2.88
CA ILE A 13 -2.03 -10.73 2.83
C ILE A 13 -2.81 -12.05 3.04
N GLU A 14 -2.40 -13.14 2.38
CA GLU A 14 -2.99 -14.48 2.58
C GLU A 14 -2.91 -14.93 4.05
N ARG A 15 -1.77 -14.64 4.72
CA ARG A 15 -1.58 -14.90 6.16
C ARG A 15 -2.50 -14.06 7.04
N LEU A 16 -2.72 -12.78 6.72
CA LEU A 16 -3.66 -11.93 7.46
C LEU A 16 -5.09 -12.45 7.31
N ILE A 17 -5.50 -12.81 6.09
CA ILE A 17 -6.82 -13.37 5.79
C ILE A 17 -7.06 -14.68 6.58
N SER A 18 -6.02 -15.50 6.78
CA SER A 18 -6.12 -16.72 7.58
C SER A 18 -6.14 -16.48 9.10
N GLY A 19 -6.06 -15.22 9.54
CA GLY A 19 -6.11 -14.81 10.94
C GLY A 19 -4.75 -14.83 11.64
N GLU A 20 -3.64 -14.93 10.90
CA GLU A 20 -2.31 -14.88 11.49
C GLU A 20 -1.97 -13.47 12.00
N VAL A 21 -1.53 -13.37 13.25
CA VAL A 21 -1.06 -12.12 13.85
C VAL A 21 0.46 -12.06 13.76
N PHE A 22 0.97 -11.09 13.02
CA PHE A 22 2.41 -10.85 12.88
C PHE A 22 2.72 -9.36 12.78
N ASP A 23 4.00 -9.03 12.98
CA ASP A 23 4.52 -7.68 12.88
C ASP A 23 4.54 -7.23 11.42
N LEU A 24 3.66 -6.27 11.08
CA LEU A 24 3.49 -5.75 9.72
C LEU A 24 4.74 -5.06 9.18
N TYR A 25 5.57 -4.47 10.06
CA TYR A 25 6.82 -3.82 9.68
C TYR A 25 7.90 -4.85 9.35
N LYS A 26 8.06 -5.87 10.20
CA LYS A 26 8.99 -6.99 9.90
C LYS A 26 8.57 -7.78 8.67
N ALA A 27 7.27 -7.83 8.37
CA ALA A 27 6.74 -8.43 7.16
C ALA A 27 6.86 -7.53 5.92
N MET A 28 7.44 -6.32 6.04
CA MET A 28 7.67 -5.38 4.93
C MET A 28 6.38 -4.88 4.25
N ILE A 29 5.23 -4.90 4.94
CA ILE A 29 3.97 -4.40 4.37
C ILE A 29 4.05 -2.89 4.13
N SER A 30 4.59 -2.13 5.11
CA SER A 30 4.81 -0.69 4.97
C SER A 30 5.65 -0.35 3.72
N SER A 31 6.79 -1.01 3.57
CA SER A 31 7.68 -0.80 2.42
C SER A 31 7.07 -1.27 1.09
N SER A 32 6.13 -2.22 1.13
CA SER A 32 5.38 -2.61 -0.06
C SER A 32 4.45 -1.48 -0.53
N PHE A 33 3.83 -0.75 0.39
CA PHE A 33 3.02 0.42 0.05
C PHE A 33 3.84 1.62 -0.42
N GLU A 34 5.02 1.84 0.16
CA GLU A 34 6.01 2.79 -0.37
C GLU A 34 6.35 2.46 -1.83
N TYR A 35 6.72 1.19 -2.10
CA TYR A 35 7.03 0.73 -3.44
C TYR A 35 5.83 0.85 -4.40
N ILE A 36 4.62 0.47 -3.96
CA ILE A 36 3.40 0.59 -4.77
C ILE A 36 3.13 2.05 -5.13
N ALA A 37 3.33 2.97 -4.19
CA ALA A 37 3.12 4.39 -4.41
C ALA A 37 4.24 5.05 -5.25
N ALA A 38 5.48 4.56 -5.17
CA ALA A 38 6.64 5.13 -5.85
C ALA A 38 6.93 4.56 -7.25
N GLU A 39 6.85 3.23 -7.44
CA GLU A 39 7.31 2.56 -8.67
C GLU A 39 6.21 2.33 -9.72
N ILE A 40 4.98 2.15 -9.27
CA ILE A 40 3.80 2.25 -10.11
C ILE A 40 3.39 3.70 -9.88
N LEU A 41 3.05 4.57 -10.84
CA LEU A 41 2.54 5.92 -10.54
C LEU A 41 3.53 7.04 -10.22
N SER A 42 4.84 6.89 -10.51
CA SER A 42 5.72 8.06 -10.67
C SER A 42 5.11 9.16 -11.55
N ASP A 43 4.23 8.78 -12.48
CA ASP A 43 3.59 9.66 -13.46
C ASP A 43 2.33 10.38 -12.95
N GLN A 44 1.74 9.93 -11.82
CA GLN A 44 0.58 10.61 -11.20
C GLN A 44 0.98 11.51 -10.03
N LEU A 45 2.23 11.43 -9.59
CA LEU A 45 2.73 12.27 -8.52
C LEU A 45 2.98 13.69 -9.03
N ASN A 46 2.66 14.66 -8.19
CA ASN A 46 3.17 16.00 -8.40
C ASN A 46 4.71 15.93 -8.37
N GLU A 47 5.35 16.61 -9.32
CA GLU A 47 6.80 16.65 -9.44
C GLU A 47 7.44 17.01 -8.10
N GLY A 48 8.47 16.25 -7.70
CA GLY A 48 9.18 16.47 -6.44
C GLY A 48 8.57 15.80 -5.21
N ILE A 49 7.44 15.06 -5.32
CA ILE A 49 6.88 14.26 -4.21
C ILE A 49 7.47 12.84 -4.18
N TRP A 50 7.80 12.33 -2.99
CA TRP A 50 8.01 10.90 -2.73
C TRP A 50 7.48 10.47 -1.38
N TYR A 51 7.35 9.15 -1.21
CA TYR A 51 6.83 8.51 -0.02
C TYR A 51 7.90 7.70 0.71
N ASP A 52 7.78 7.58 2.03
CA ASP A 52 8.72 6.84 2.90
C ASP A 52 7.96 5.94 3.89
N GLY A 53 7.09 5.10 3.34
CA GLY A 53 6.32 4.12 4.11
C GLY A 53 5.25 4.71 5.04
N VAL A 54 4.57 3.79 5.73
CA VAL A 54 3.37 4.06 6.53
C VAL A 54 3.65 3.85 8.01
N SER A 55 3.49 4.92 8.79
CA SER A 55 3.53 4.86 10.26
C SER A 55 2.16 4.52 10.85
N GLY A 56 2.16 3.91 12.04
CA GLY A 56 0.93 3.52 12.72
C GLY A 56 0.09 2.49 11.96
N LEU A 57 0.73 1.69 11.11
CA LEU A 57 0.06 0.76 10.19
C LEU A 57 -0.76 -0.27 10.97
N LYS A 58 -2.04 -0.34 10.65
CA LYS A 58 -3.00 -1.32 11.18
C LYS A 58 -3.62 -2.09 10.04
N ALA A 59 -3.93 -3.36 10.29
CA ALA A 59 -4.64 -4.22 9.36
C ALA A 59 -5.98 -4.66 9.96
N GLU A 60 -7.01 -4.66 9.14
CA GLU A 60 -8.35 -5.16 9.45
C GLU A 60 -8.79 -6.10 8.33
N VAL A 61 -9.10 -7.36 8.66
CA VAL A 61 -9.66 -8.30 7.69
C VAL A 61 -11.15 -7.98 7.52
N LEU A 62 -11.55 -7.56 6.32
CA LEU A 62 -12.92 -7.16 6.03
C LEU A 62 -13.79 -8.34 5.56
N ASP A 63 -13.20 -9.26 4.80
CA ASP A 63 -13.85 -10.46 4.27
C ASP A 63 -12.80 -11.56 4.02
N ASN A 64 -13.23 -12.74 3.58
CA ASN A 64 -12.44 -13.93 3.31
C ASN A 64 -11.34 -13.76 2.25
N ASN A 65 -11.25 -12.60 1.59
CA ASN A 65 -10.24 -12.30 0.61
C ASN A 65 -9.78 -10.84 0.61
N GLN A 66 -10.14 -10.06 1.64
CA GLN A 66 -9.93 -8.62 1.67
C GLN A 66 -9.36 -8.15 3.00
N VAL A 67 -8.34 -7.31 2.92
CA VAL A 67 -7.71 -6.66 4.08
C VAL A 67 -7.65 -5.18 3.85
N ARG A 68 -8.17 -4.40 4.80
CA ARG A 68 -7.97 -2.96 4.89
C ARG A 68 -6.71 -2.66 5.69
N PHE A 69 -5.92 -1.71 5.21
CA PHE A 69 -4.81 -1.11 5.91
C PHE A 69 -5.09 0.36 6.17
N THR A 70 -4.75 0.84 7.37
CA THR A 70 -4.83 2.25 7.72
C THR A 70 -3.55 2.69 8.42
N GLY A 71 -3.21 3.98 8.31
CA GLY A 71 -2.04 4.56 8.97
C GLY A 71 -1.80 5.99 8.53
N GLU A 72 -0.55 6.44 8.63
CA GLU A 72 -0.09 7.74 8.16
C GLU A 72 1.11 7.56 7.23
N MET A 73 0.97 7.91 5.95
CA MET A 73 2.05 7.88 4.97
C MET A 73 2.99 9.07 5.22
N TYR A 74 4.29 8.83 5.27
CA TYR A 74 5.28 9.92 5.24
C TYR A 74 5.43 10.43 3.82
N VAL A 75 5.24 11.74 3.66
CA VAL A 75 5.34 12.43 2.37
C VAL A 75 6.45 13.46 2.44
N PHE A 76 7.21 13.56 1.37
CA PHE A 76 8.30 14.52 1.22
C PHE A 76 8.11 15.30 -0.08
N PHE A 77 8.53 16.57 -0.06
CA PHE A 77 8.56 17.44 -1.23
C PHE A 77 9.90 18.15 -1.33
N GLU A 78 10.59 17.96 -2.47
CA GLU A 78 11.85 18.63 -2.84
C GLU A 78 12.99 18.58 -1.78
N GLN A 79 12.92 17.65 -0.82
CA GLN A 79 13.87 17.39 0.27
C GLN A 79 13.80 18.41 1.41
N GLU A 80 12.97 19.44 1.24
CA GLU A 80 12.85 20.56 2.19
C GLU A 80 11.64 20.42 3.11
N LYS A 81 10.56 19.80 2.62
CA LYS A 81 9.32 19.62 3.39
C LYS A 81 9.03 18.15 3.58
N ASN A 82 8.59 17.81 4.79
CA ASN A 82 8.04 16.51 5.11
C ASN A 82 6.83 16.67 6.02
N TRP A 83 5.86 15.80 5.84
CA TRP A 83 4.66 15.74 6.67
C TRP A 83 4.07 14.33 6.61
N LYS A 84 2.93 14.16 7.27
CA LYS A 84 2.19 12.89 7.32
C LYS A 84 0.81 13.08 6.74
N GLU A 85 0.39 12.14 5.92
CA GLU A 85 -0.95 12.12 5.35
C GLU A 85 -1.71 10.88 5.77
N PRO A 86 -3.03 10.98 6.03
CA PRO A 86 -3.87 9.81 6.22
C PRO A 86 -3.68 8.82 5.08
N PHE A 87 -3.46 7.57 5.43
CA PHE A 87 -3.29 6.47 4.48
C PHE A 87 -4.39 5.44 4.69
N GLU A 88 -5.05 5.06 3.60
CA GLU A 88 -5.93 3.90 3.54
C GLU A 88 -5.58 3.04 2.32
N SER A 89 -5.59 1.73 2.50
CA SER A 89 -5.54 0.80 1.39
C SER A 89 -6.50 -0.36 1.59
N ILE A 90 -7.07 -0.86 0.50
CA ILE A 90 -7.86 -2.08 0.49
C ILE A 90 -7.18 -3.04 -0.47
N VAL A 91 -6.74 -4.18 0.06
CA VAL A 91 -6.11 -5.24 -0.73
C VAL A 91 -7.06 -6.41 -0.85
N SER A 92 -7.37 -6.80 -2.07
CA SER A 92 -8.25 -7.93 -2.39
C SER A 92 -7.49 -8.98 -3.20
N ILE A 93 -7.61 -10.25 -2.82
CA ILE A 93 -7.01 -11.38 -3.56
C ILE A 93 -8.11 -12.13 -4.33
N GLY A 94 -7.92 -12.28 -5.64
CA GLY A 94 -8.79 -13.01 -6.55
C GLY A 94 -8.60 -14.54 -6.51
N GLY A 95 -9.60 -15.29 -6.99
CA GLY A 95 -9.74 -16.73 -6.76
C GLY A 95 -8.88 -17.69 -7.61
N LYS A 96 -8.28 -18.66 -6.90
CA LYS A 96 -7.81 -20.05 -7.18
C LYS A 96 -7.01 -20.42 -8.44
N ILE A 97 -7.13 -19.76 -9.60
CA ILE A 97 -6.45 -20.22 -10.84
C ILE A 97 -5.33 -19.27 -11.29
N LYS A 98 -5.44 -17.98 -10.96
CA LYS A 98 -4.38 -16.98 -11.14
C LYS A 98 -4.37 -16.09 -9.90
N LYS A 99 -3.19 -15.84 -9.32
CA LYS A 99 -3.04 -14.88 -8.22
C LYS A 99 -3.25 -13.48 -8.78
N GLU A 100 -4.49 -13.01 -8.66
CA GLU A 100 -4.87 -11.64 -8.97
C GLU A 100 -4.96 -10.88 -7.66
N VAL A 101 -4.35 -9.69 -7.63
CA VAL A 101 -4.28 -8.84 -6.45
C VAL A 101 -4.74 -7.47 -6.91
N MET A 102 -5.79 -6.99 -6.27
CA MET A 102 -6.31 -5.65 -6.49
C MET A 102 -5.97 -4.84 -5.25
N VAL A 103 -5.23 -3.76 -5.43
CA VAL A 103 -4.84 -2.85 -4.35
C VAL A 103 -5.44 -1.49 -4.66
N TYR A 104 -6.41 -1.08 -3.87
CA TYR A 104 -6.83 0.30 -3.79
C TYR A 104 -5.95 1.02 -2.77
N VAL A 105 -5.45 2.20 -3.11
CA VAL A 105 -4.72 3.08 -2.17
C VAL A 105 -5.29 4.48 -2.26
N SER A 106 -5.53 5.09 -1.10
CA SER A 106 -5.82 6.51 -0.94
C SER A 106 -4.83 7.09 0.06
N ILE A 107 -4.18 8.17 -0.35
CA ILE A 107 -3.28 8.99 0.46
C ILE A 107 -3.92 10.37 0.51
N GLY A 108 -4.06 10.91 1.72
CA GLY A 108 -4.70 12.18 2.05
C GLY A 108 -4.14 13.39 1.29
N GLY A 109 -4.55 14.59 1.66
CA GLY A 109 -4.37 15.75 0.79
C GLY A 109 -3.23 16.68 1.15
N LEU A 110 -2.60 17.36 0.18
CA LEU A 110 -1.42 18.22 0.41
C LEU A 110 -1.67 19.24 1.53
N GLU A 111 -1.11 19.01 2.73
CA GLU A 111 -1.38 19.87 3.90
C GLU A 111 -2.90 20.07 4.15
N GLY A 112 -3.71 19.07 3.81
CA GLY A 112 -5.17 19.04 3.91
C GLY A 112 -5.96 19.77 2.81
N ASN A 113 -5.31 20.23 1.74
CA ASN A 113 -5.97 21.11 0.75
C ASN A 113 -6.65 20.39 -0.43
N ASP A 114 -6.25 19.17 -0.80
CA ASP A 114 -6.88 18.31 -1.83
C ASP A 114 -6.20 16.92 -1.82
N GLU A 115 -6.93 15.81 -2.06
CA GLU A 115 -6.38 14.44 -2.04
C GLU A 115 -5.13 14.29 -2.92
N LEU A 116 -4.02 13.81 -2.36
CA LEU A 116 -2.75 13.68 -3.07
C LEU A 116 -2.78 12.56 -4.09
N LEU A 117 -3.35 11.42 -3.71
CA LEU A 117 -3.29 10.23 -4.53
C LEU A 117 -4.41 9.25 -4.20
N THR A 118 -5.26 8.97 -5.18
CA THR A 118 -6.17 7.82 -5.19
C THR A 118 -5.82 6.91 -6.36
N MET A 119 -5.68 5.62 -6.12
CA MET A 119 -5.39 4.66 -7.18
C MET A 119 -6.08 3.31 -6.95
N GLU A 120 -6.27 2.62 -8.07
CA GLU A 120 -6.53 1.19 -8.09
C GLU A 120 -5.44 0.52 -8.93
N TRP A 121 -4.67 -0.39 -8.32
CA TRP A 121 -3.63 -1.16 -8.98
C TRP A 121 -4.02 -2.64 -9.06
N HIS A 122 -3.95 -3.18 -10.28
CA HIS A 122 -4.25 -4.58 -10.56
C HIS A 122 -2.97 -5.33 -10.94
N TYR A 123 -2.65 -6.34 -10.14
CA TYR A 123 -1.58 -7.28 -10.42
C TYR A 123 -2.15 -8.64 -10.76
N ARG A 124 -1.68 -9.21 -11.87
CA ARG A 124 -2.00 -10.57 -12.27
C ARG A 124 -0.70 -11.32 -12.49
N ASN A 125 -0.43 -12.32 -11.66
CA ASN A 125 0.67 -13.25 -11.90
C ASN A 125 0.26 -14.15 -13.09
N THR A 126 0.93 -14.02 -14.23
CA THR A 126 0.68 -14.78 -15.47
C THR A 126 1.67 -15.92 -15.64
#